data_AF-A0A844CNG3-F1
#
_entry.id   AF-A0A844CNG3-F1
#
_cell.length_a   1.000
_cell.length_b   1.000
_cell.length_c   1.000
_cell.angle_alpha   90.00
_cell.angle_beta   90.00
_cell.angle_gamma   90.00
#
_symmetry.space_group_name_H-M   'P 1'
#
loop_
_entity.id
_entity.type
_entity.pdbx_description
1 polymer ?
#
loop_
_entity_poly.entity_id
_entity_poly.type
_entity_poly.pdbx_seq_one_letter_code
_entity_poly.pdbx_strand_id
1 'polypeptide(L)'
;MSVSLANWATNWQKDQRFSKNYTARLIEKACGLNSQLNNAYCSGTLKVIAGPHRKAGPNGGGDARWHMTLQPNANSSCWHVILDNSVTRPIEINKREYLGHSF
;
A
#
# COMPACT_ATOMS: atom_id res chain seq x y z
N MET A 1 -16.42 -9.30 11.42
CA MET A 1 -15.45 -8.29 10.92
C MET A 1 -14.09 -8.97 10.87
N SER A 2 -13.41 -9.02 9.71
CA SER A 2 -12.03 -9.54 9.64
C SER A 2 -11.13 -8.57 10.39
N VAL A 3 -10.45 -9.03 11.44
CA VAL A 3 -9.49 -8.22 12.19
C VAL A 3 -8.20 -8.22 11.39
N SER A 4 -7.93 -7.12 10.69
CA SER A 4 -6.67 -6.97 9.96
C SER A 4 -5.51 -6.89 10.95
N LEU A 5 -4.50 -7.77 10.78
CA LEU A 5 -3.26 -7.76 11.55
C LEU A 5 -2.27 -6.68 11.07
N ALA A 6 -2.64 -5.91 10.06
CA ALA A 6 -1.78 -4.88 9.50
C ALA A 6 -1.60 -3.70 10.46
N ASN A 7 -0.38 -3.15 10.47
CA ASN A 7 -0.06 -1.94 11.20
C ASN A 7 -0.43 -0.71 10.34
N TRP A 8 -1.52 -0.05 10.70
CA TRP A 8 -1.99 1.15 10.02
C TRP A 8 -1.23 2.37 10.51
N ALA A 9 -0.57 3.11 9.60
CA ALA A 9 0.03 4.39 9.95
C ALA A 9 -1.03 5.39 10.48
N THR A 10 -0.63 6.36 11.31
CA THR A 10 -1.54 7.38 11.86
C THR A 10 -2.37 8.09 10.78
N ASN A 11 -1.76 8.39 9.64
CA ASN A 11 -2.41 8.94 8.45
C ASN A 11 -2.39 7.91 7.29
N TRP A 12 -2.79 6.67 7.60
CA TRP A 12 -2.76 5.57 6.63
C TRP A 12 -3.67 5.82 5.43
N GLN A 13 -4.72 6.64 5.54
CA GLN A 13 -5.54 7.04 4.40
C GLN A 13 -5.48 8.55 4.21
N LYS A 14 -5.32 8.97 2.96
CA LYS A 14 -5.35 10.38 2.56
C LYS A 14 -6.61 10.76 1.77
N ASP A 15 -7.51 9.81 1.53
CA ASP A 15 -8.80 10.00 0.86
C ASP A 15 -9.84 9.03 1.44
N GLN A 16 -11.10 9.50 1.58
CA GLN A 16 -12.19 8.75 2.23
C GLN A 16 -12.70 7.56 1.42
N ARG A 17 -12.36 7.45 0.13
CA ARG A 17 -12.71 6.28 -0.70
C ARG A 17 -11.99 5.02 -0.25
N PHE A 18 -10.83 5.16 0.40
CA PHE A 18 -10.16 4.03 1.02
C PHE A 18 -10.98 3.58 2.22
N SER A 19 -11.32 2.30 2.29
CA SER A 19 -11.95 1.71 3.47
C SER A 19 -11.07 0.64 4.05
N LYS A 20 -10.99 0.55 5.39
CA LYS A 20 -10.19 -0.50 6.04
C LYS A 20 -10.62 -1.90 5.58
N ASN A 21 -11.91 -2.13 5.34
CA ASN A 21 -12.43 -3.44 4.92
C ASN A 21 -11.95 -3.85 3.52
N TYR A 22 -12.07 -2.96 2.53
CA TYR A 22 -11.57 -3.27 1.18
C TYR A 22 -10.04 -3.34 1.15
N THR A 23 -9.36 -2.43 1.84
CA THR A 23 -7.90 -2.42 1.93
C THR A 23 -7.39 -3.70 2.62
N ALA A 24 -8.05 -4.18 3.67
CA ALA A 24 -7.72 -5.46 4.31
C ALA A 24 -7.81 -6.65 3.33
N ARG A 25 -8.87 -6.72 2.51
CA ARG A 25 -9.00 -7.77 1.48
C ARG A 25 -7.89 -7.71 0.43
N LEU A 26 -7.44 -6.50 0.08
CA LEU A 26 -6.30 -6.32 -0.83
C LEU A 26 -4.99 -6.78 -0.20
N ILE A 27 -4.79 -6.50 1.10
CA ILE A 27 -3.64 -6.96 1.87
C ILE A 27 -3.63 -8.49 1.96
N GLU A 28 -4.74 -9.12 2.34
CA GLU A 28 -4.88 -10.58 2.45
C GLU A 28 -4.54 -11.25 1.11
N LYS A 29 -5.06 -10.72 -0.01
CA LYS A 29 -4.70 -11.19 -1.36
C LYS A 29 -3.21 -11.05 -1.65
N ALA A 30 -2.60 -9.91 -1.30
CA ALA A 30 -1.17 -9.69 -1.52
C ALA A 30 -0.31 -10.64 -0.67
N CYS A 31 -0.73 -10.94 0.56
CA CYS A 31 -0.09 -11.92 1.44
C CYS A 31 -0.18 -13.34 0.87
N GLY A 32 -1.31 -13.72 0.28
CA GLY A 32 -1.46 -15.01 -0.43
C GLY A 32 -0.51 -15.18 -1.63
N LEU A 33 0.01 -14.07 -2.18
CA LEU A 33 0.91 -14.07 -3.34
C LEU A 33 2.39 -13.88 -2.96
N ASN A 34 2.69 -13.40 -1.75
CA ASN A 34 4.04 -13.06 -1.35
C ASN A 34 4.31 -13.40 0.12
N SER A 35 5.23 -14.34 0.34
CA SER A 35 5.60 -14.83 1.67
C SER A 35 6.20 -13.74 2.57
N GLN A 36 6.92 -12.76 2.03
CA GLN A 36 7.48 -11.66 2.83
C GLN A 36 6.37 -10.73 3.34
N LEU A 37 5.38 -10.41 2.50
CA LEU A 37 4.19 -9.67 2.93
C LEU A 37 3.40 -10.47 3.97
N ASN A 38 3.20 -11.77 3.74
CA ASN A 38 2.47 -12.65 4.66
C ASN A 38 3.14 -12.72 6.03
N ASN A 39 4.45 -12.93 6.07
CA ASN A 39 5.20 -13.01 7.32
C ASN A 39 5.09 -11.71 8.12
N ALA A 40 5.23 -10.56 7.46
CA ALA A 40 5.07 -9.26 8.09
C ALA A 40 3.64 -8.96 8.55
N TYR A 41 2.65 -9.48 7.82
CA TYR A 41 1.24 -9.37 8.21
C TYR A 41 0.97 -10.19 9.48
N CYS A 42 1.41 -11.45 9.51
CA CYS A 42 1.26 -12.33 10.67
C CYS A 42 2.04 -11.85 11.89
N SER A 43 3.19 -11.19 11.70
CA SER A 43 3.99 -10.62 12.79
C SER A 43 3.52 -9.23 13.25
N GLY A 44 2.53 -8.63 12.58
CA GLY A 44 2.05 -7.28 12.89
C GLY A 44 3.03 -6.15 12.51
N THR A 45 4.05 -6.44 11.69
CA THR A 45 5.04 -5.43 11.26
C THR A 45 4.71 -4.80 9.91
N LEU A 46 3.75 -5.35 9.17
CA LEU A 46 3.35 -4.84 7.85
C LEU A 46 2.70 -3.45 7.99
N LYS A 47 3.43 -2.42 7.59
CA LYS A 47 2.95 -1.05 7.54
C LYS A 47 2.14 -0.80 6.27
N VAL A 48 1.00 -0.16 6.43
CA VAL A 48 0.09 0.18 5.33
C VAL A 48 -0.14 1.69 5.27
N ILE A 49 0.03 2.23 4.06
CA ILE A 49 -0.30 3.63 3.72
C ILE A 49 -1.04 3.60 2.39
N ALA A 50 -2.09 4.38 2.24
CA ALA A 50 -2.95 4.42 1.09
C ALA A 50 -3.43 5.86 0.82
N GLY A 51 -3.57 6.21 -0.45
CA GLY A 51 -4.02 7.55 -0.79
C GLY A 51 -3.89 7.88 -2.28
N PRO A 52 -4.27 9.10 -2.67
CA PRO A 52 -3.92 9.67 -3.96
C PRO A 52 -2.44 10.06 -3.95
N HIS A 53 -1.71 9.70 -5.01
CA HIS A 53 -0.40 10.27 -5.32
C HIS A 53 -0.49 10.94 -6.68
N ARG A 54 -0.22 12.24 -6.71
CA ARG A 54 -0.04 12.96 -7.96
C ARG A 54 1.34 12.64 -8.49
N LYS A 55 1.41 12.10 -9.70
CA LYS A 55 2.69 12.07 -10.43
C LYS A 55 3.08 13.53 -10.68
N ALA A 56 4.33 13.90 -10.46
CA ALA A 56 4.82 15.22 -10.88
C ALA A 56 4.74 15.28 -12.41
N GLY A 57 3.83 16.09 -12.94
CA GLY A 57 3.78 16.49 -14.35
C GLY A 57 4.48 17.83 -14.55
N PRO A 58 4.79 18.23 -15.80
CA PRO A 58 5.19 19.60 -16.09
C PRO A 58 4.11 20.54 -15.52
N ASN A 59 4.50 21.52 -14.70
CA ASN A 59 3.60 22.44 -13.97
C ASN A 59 2.87 21.86 -12.74
N GLY A 60 3.31 20.71 -12.19
CA GLY A 60 2.73 20.16 -10.95
C GLY A 60 1.35 19.50 -11.12
N GLY A 61 0.82 19.46 -12.35
CA GLY A 61 -0.43 18.80 -12.70
C GLY A 61 -0.17 17.45 -13.38
N GLY A 62 -0.04 16.38 -12.60
CA GLY A 62 -0.14 15.02 -13.12
C GLY A 62 -1.33 14.29 -12.52
N ASP A 63 -1.78 13.23 -13.20
CA ASP A 63 -2.93 12.44 -12.76
C ASP A 63 -2.73 11.92 -11.34
N ALA A 64 -3.75 12.12 -10.50
CA ALA A 64 -3.82 11.50 -9.20
C ALA A 64 -4.08 10.01 -9.40
N ARG A 65 -3.08 9.18 -9.09
CA ARG A 65 -3.24 7.72 -9.06
C ARG A 65 -3.53 7.27 -7.64
N TRP A 66 -4.57 6.45 -7.49
CA TRP A 66 -4.88 5.78 -6.25
C TRP A 66 -3.84 4.71 -6.00
N HIS A 67 -3.25 4.68 -4.82
CA HIS A 67 -2.26 3.68 -4.50
C HIS A 67 -2.33 3.25 -3.04
N MET A 68 -1.78 2.06 -2.80
CA MET A 68 -1.56 1.46 -1.51
C MET A 68 -0.11 0.97 -1.46
N THR A 69 0.61 1.38 -0.43
CA THR A 69 1.97 0.94 -0.13
C THR A 69 1.93 -0.06 1.01
N LEU A 70 2.50 -1.24 0.75
CA LEU A 70 2.71 -2.32 1.71
C LEU A 70 4.20 -2.41 2.02
N GLN A 71 4.57 -2.14 3.27
CA GLN A 71 5.97 -2.12 3.72
C GLN A 71 6.17 -3.13 4.86
N PRO A 72 6.81 -4.29 4.62
CA PRO A 72 7.03 -5.32 5.64
C PRO A 72 7.81 -4.86 6.87
N ASN A 73 8.81 -4.02 6.64
CA ASN A 73 9.64 -3.39 7.67
C ASN A 73 10.32 -2.12 7.12
N ALA A 74 10.88 -1.29 8.00
CA ALA A 74 11.50 0.00 7.64
C ALA A 74 12.63 -0.12 6.60
N ASN A 75 13.35 -1.25 6.59
CA ASN A 75 14.56 -1.48 5.79
C ASN A 75 14.34 -2.54 4.70
N SER A 76 13.11 -2.64 4.18
CA SER A 76 12.75 -3.65 3.18
C SER A 76 12.12 -3.03 1.95
N SER A 77 12.19 -3.79 0.86
CA SER A 77 11.44 -3.49 -0.35
C SER A 77 9.97 -3.27 0.01
N CYS A 78 9.33 -2.30 -0.64
CA CYS A 78 7.91 -2.04 -0.47
C CYS A 78 7.14 -2.34 -1.75
N TRP A 79 5.89 -2.75 -1.60
CA TRP A 79 4.99 -3.02 -2.72
C TRP A 79 4.06 -1.85 -2.87
N HIS A 80 4.15 -1.20 -4.02
CA HIS A 80 3.32 -0.08 -4.38
C HIS A 80 2.24 -0.56 -5.35
N VAL A 81 1.03 -0.72 -4.84
CA VAL A 81 -0.14 -1.19 -5.59
C VAL A 81 -0.91 0.02 -6.08
N ILE A 82 -1.02 0.19 -7.39
CA ILE A 82 -1.88 1.19 -8.01
C ILE A 82 -3.27 0.59 -8.17
N LEU A 83 -4.28 1.35 -7.79
CA LEU A 83 -5.68 0.97 -7.79
C LEU A 83 -6.47 1.73 -8.87
N ASP A 84 -7.60 1.15 -9.25
CA ASP A 84 -8.59 1.81 -10.09
C ASP A 84 -9.28 2.99 -9.38
N ASN A 85 -10.14 3.72 -10.09
CA ASN A 85 -10.88 4.87 -9.53
C ASN A 85 -11.84 4.50 -8.39
N SER A 86 -12.24 3.23 -8.30
CA SER A 86 -13.06 2.73 -7.20
C SER A 86 -12.24 2.40 -5.95
N VAL A 87 -10.91 2.36 -6.05
CA VAL A 87 -10.00 2.04 -4.93
C VAL A 87 -10.24 0.61 -4.39
N THR A 88 -10.79 -0.28 -5.23
CA THR A 88 -11.10 -1.66 -4.82
C THR A 88 -10.36 -2.71 -5.61
N ARG A 89 -9.73 -2.35 -6.75
CA ARG A 89 -9.07 -3.31 -7.63
C ARG A 89 -7.65 -2.84 -7.98
N PRO A 90 -6.63 -3.71 -7.85
CA PRO A 90 -5.30 -3.40 -8.33
C PRO A 90 -5.30 -3.37 -9.87
N ILE A 91 -4.67 -2.33 -10.41
CA ILE A 91 -4.42 -2.18 -11.86
C ILE A 91 -2.95 -2.40 -12.20
N GLU A 92 -2.05 -2.12 -11.26
CA GLU A 92 -0.61 -2.26 -11.45
C GLU A 92 0.06 -2.47 -10.09
N ILE A 93 1.12 -3.29 -10.03
CA ILE A 93 1.87 -3.55 -8.80
C ILE A 93 3.35 -3.34 -9.09
N ASN A 94 3.96 -2.41 -8.37
CA ASN A 94 5.36 -2.09 -8.48
C ASN A 94 6.09 -2.47 -7.20
N LYS A 95 7.03 -3.43 -7.28
CA LYS A 95 7.97 -3.68 -6.19
C LYS A 95 9.05 -2.59 -6.24
N ARG A 96 9.14 -1.78 -5.19
CA ARG A 96 10.21 -0.80 -5.02
C ARG A 96 11.27 -1.43 -4.13
N GLU A 97 12.41 -1.73 -4.71
CA GLU A 97 13.51 -2.32 -3.96
C GLU A 97 14.09 -1.31 -2.99
N TYR A 98 14.39 -1.79 -1.79
CA TYR A 98 15.11 -0.97 -0.81
C TYR A 98 16.57 -0.89 -1.25
N LEU A 99 16.96 0.26 -1.79
CA LEU A 99 18.32 0.52 -2.27
C LEU A 99 19.26 1.01 -1.15
N GLY A 100 18.86 0.95 0.13
CA GLY A 100 19.72 1.37 1.24
C GLY A 100 19.91 2.87 1.43
N HIS A 101 19.26 3.70 0.62
CA HIS A 101 19.37 5.16 0.73
C HIS A 101 18.27 5.73 1.65
N SER A 102 18.71 6.29 2.78
CA SER A 102 17.92 7.18 3.62
C SER A 102 17.58 8.45 2.82
N PHE A 103 16.30 8.81 2.74
CA PHE A 103 15.86 10.15 2.33
C PHE A 103 15.89 11.10 3.53
#